data_AF-A0A321LC86-F1
#
_entry.id   AF-A0A321LC86-F1
#
_cell.length_a   1.000
_cell.length_b   1.000
_cell.length_c   1.000
_cell.angle_alpha   90.00
_cell.angle_beta   90.00
_cell.angle_gamma   90.00
#
_symmetry.space_group_name_H-M   'P 1'
#
loop_
_entity.id
_entity.type
_entity.pdbx_description
1 polymer ?
#
loop_
_entity_poly.entity_id
_entity_poly.type
_entity_poly.pdbx_seq_one_letter_code
_entity_poly.pdbx_strand_id
1 'polypeptide(L)' 'MFSIDVFEGEMNGLILCETEAEGLEELMSITFPEYATAEVTEDHFFIGGSLCRAGSTDLKEKLSSFLSKRSKR' A
#
# COMPACT_ATOMS: atom_id res chain seq x y z
N MET A 1 -13.45 7.39 4.97
CA MET A 1 -14.01 6.31 4.11
C MET A 1 -12.83 5.69 3.37
N PHE A 2 -12.76 4.37 3.28
CA PHE A 2 -11.64 3.73 2.58
C PHE A 2 -11.95 3.53 1.09
N SER A 3 -11.01 3.88 0.23
CA SER A 3 -10.96 3.49 -1.18
C SER A 3 -10.06 2.26 -1.34
N ILE A 4 -10.39 1.37 -2.27
CA ILE A 4 -9.61 0.17 -2.56
C ILE A 4 -9.30 0.15 -4.06
N ASP A 5 -8.01 0.21 -4.39
CA ASP A 5 -7.51 0.09 -5.75
C ASP A 5 -6.96 -1.32 -5.97
N VAL A 6 -7.49 -2.00 -6.98
CA VAL A 6 -7.00 -3.29 -7.45
C VAL A 6 -6.26 -3.07 -8.76
N PHE A 7 -4.94 -3.25 -8.75
CA PHE A 7 -4.11 -2.96 -9.90
C PHE A 7 -4.04 -4.16 -10.85
N GLU A 8 -3.97 -3.87 -12.15
CA GLU A 8 -3.92 -4.87 -13.23
C GLU A 8 -2.61 -4.77 -14.04
N GLY A 9 -2.44 -5.68 -15.01
CA GLY A 9 -1.29 -5.67 -15.91
C GLY A 9 0.03 -5.97 -15.18
N GLU A 10 1.02 -5.11 -15.37
CA GLU A 10 2.33 -5.26 -14.73
C GLU A 10 2.28 -5.13 -13.20
N MET A 11 1.23 -4.48 -12.69
CA MET A 11 0.99 -4.30 -11.25
C MET A 11 0.02 -5.33 -10.67
N ASN A 12 -0.32 -6.38 -11.42
CA ASN A 12 -1.23 -7.42 -10.97
C ASN A 12 -0.74 -8.07 -9.66
N GLY A 13 -1.64 -8.12 -8.67
CA GLY A 13 -1.37 -8.60 -7.31
C GLY A 13 -1.11 -7.50 -6.29
N LEU A 14 -1.02 -6.24 -6.70
CA LEU A 14 -1.05 -5.09 -5.80
C LEU A 14 -2.49 -4.67 -5.52
N ILE A 15 -2.82 -4.53 -4.24
CA ILE A 15 -4.06 -3.92 -3.77
C ILE A 15 -3.68 -2.83 -2.77
N LEU A 16 -4.13 -1.60 -3.00
CA LEU A 16 -3.94 -0.50 -2.08
C LEU A 16 -5.27 -0.11 -1.45
N CYS A 17 -5.23 0.17 -0.15
CA CYS A 17 -6.34 0.73 0.59
C CYS A 17 -5.91 2.09 1.10
N GLU A 18 -6.61 3.14 0.69
CA GLU A 18 -6.32 4.51 1.07
C GLU A 18 -7.53 5.18 1.70
N THR A 19 -7.29 6.25 2.44
CA THR A 19 -8.33 7.10 2.99
C THR A 19 -7.80 8.51 3.02
N GLU A 20 -8.69 9.45 2.82
CA GLU A 20 -8.43 10.87 2.97
C GLU A 20 -9.15 11.38 4.22
N ALA A 21 -8.60 12.43 4.82
CA ALA A 21 -9.16 13.13 5.97
C ALA A 21 -8.94 14.63 5.77
N GLU A 22 -9.85 15.45 6.27
CA GLU A 22 -9.76 16.91 6.10
C GLU A 22 -8.73 17.55 7.05
N GLY A 23 -8.30 16.81 8.08
CA GLY A 23 -7.34 17.29 9.06
C GLY A 23 -6.55 16.19 9.76
N LEU A 24 -5.45 16.60 10.41
CA LEU A 24 -4.55 15.69 11.11
C LEU A 24 -5.23 14.94 12.26
N GLU A 25 -6.10 15.62 13.01
CA GLU A 25 -6.82 15.01 14.14
C GLU A 25 -7.74 13.88 13.67
N GLU A 26 -8.47 14.10 12.57
CA GLU A 26 -9.30 13.07 11.95
C GLU A 26 -8.43 11.90 11.46
N LEU A 27 -7.33 12.18 10.74
CA LEU A 27 -6.40 11.15 10.25
C LEU A 27 -5.84 10.27 11.37
N MET A 28 -5.44 10.88 12.50
CA MET A 28 -4.93 10.17 13.67
C MET A 28 -5.99 9.34 14.39
N SER A 29 -7.27 9.65 14.19
CA SER A 29 -8.39 8.88 14.75
C SER A 29 -8.80 7.69 13.87
N ILE A 30 -8.31 7.61 12.64
CA ILE A 30 -8.64 6.53 11.72
C ILE A 30 -8.07 5.22 12.26
N THR A 31 -8.96 4.26 12.47
CA THR A 31 -8.56 2.90 12.81
C THR A 31 -8.12 2.18 11.55
N PHE A 32 -6.93 1.57 11.60
CA PHE A 32 -6.40 0.78 10.51
C PHE A 32 -7.33 -0.42 10.23
N PRO A 33 -7.77 -0.64 8.98
CA PRO A 33 -8.73 -1.69 8.68
C PRO A 33 -8.10 -3.08 8.87
N GLU A 34 -8.84 -4.02 9.47
CA GLU A 34 -8.35 -5.38 9.78
C GLU A 34 -7.91 -6.18 8.55
N TYR A 35 -8.47 -5.85 7.38
CA TYR A 35 -8.11 -6.49 6.11
C TYR A 35 -6.82 -5.94 5.49
N ALA A 36 -6.34 -4.78 5.94
CA ALA A 36 -5.09 -4.23 5.46
C ALA A 36 -3.90 -4.96 6.12
N THR A 37 -2.88 -5.27 5.32
CA THR A 37 -1.81 -6.17 5.76
C THR A 37 -0.51 -5.48 6.13
N ALA A 38 -0.32 -4.25 5.65
CA ALA A 38 0.83 -3.41 5.95
C ALA A 38 0.47 -1.93 5.77
N GLU A 39 1.00 -1.07 6.63
CA GLU A 39 0.94 0.37 6.46
C GLU A 39 2.06 0.83 5.53
N VAL A 40 1.70 1.58 4.49
CA VAL A 40 2.60 2.03 3.44
C VAL A 40 2.58 3.55 3.24
N THR A 41 1.94 4.29 4.16
CA THR A 41 1.73 5.75 4.09
C THR A 41 3.03 6.53 3.85
N GLU A 42 4.12 6.12 4.50
CA GLU A 42 5.44 6.78 4.38
C GLU A 42 6.35 6.13 3.32
N ASP A 43 5.88 5.09 2.63
CA ASP A 43 6.67 4.34 1.67
C ASP A 43 6.52 4.93 0.26
N HIS A 44 7.53 5.72 -0.13
CA HIS A 44 7.59 6.40 -1.43
C HIS A 44 7.44 5.50 -2.65
N PHE A 45 7.62 4.17 -2.52
CA PHE A 45 7.36 3.26 -3.64
C PHE A 45 5.90 3.27 -4.09
N PHE A 46 4.97 3.42 -3.14
CA PHE A 46 3.52 3.29 -3.38
C PHE A 46 2.84 4.60 -3.78
N ILE A 47 3.58 5.70 -3.94
CA ILE A 47 3.01 6.92 -4.50
C ILE A 47 2.67 6.68 -5.98
N GLY A 48 1.53 7.23 -6.45
CA GLY A 48 1.06 7.00 -7.82
C GLY A 48 2.10 7.31 -8.91
N GLY A 49 2.89 8.37 -8.75
CA GLY A 49 3.96 8.71 -9.69
C GLY A 49 5.08 7.67 -9.80
N SER A 50 5.38 6.97 -8.69
CA SER A 50 6.34 5.86 -8.67
C SER A 50 5.74 4.61 -9.32
N LEU A 51 4.49 4.29 -8.99
CA LEU A 51 3.75 3.15 -9.57
C LEU A 51 3.62 3.23 -11.09
N CYS A 52 3.43 4.44 -11.65
CA CYS A 52 3.40 4.63 -13.11
C CYS A 52 4.71 4.29 -13.83
N ARG A 53 5.84 4.16 -13.11
CA ARG A 53 7.17 3.90 -13.67
C ARG A 53 7.72 2.53 -13.29
N ALA A 54 7.19 1.93 -12.24
CA ALA A 54 7.61 0.63 -11.78
C ALA A 54 7.15 -0.46 -12.76
N GLY A 55 7.94 -1.52 -12.88
CA GLY A 55 7.57 -2.73 -13.61
C GLY A 55 7.18 -3.87 -12.68
N SER A 56 6.74 -4.99 -13.27
CA SER A 56 6.35 -6.18 -12.51
C SER A 56 7.47 -6.78 -11.65
N THR A 57 8.74 -6.64 -12.05
CA THR A 57 9.90 -7.08 -11.27
C THR A 57 10.07 -6.23 -10.01
N ASP A 58 10.01 -4.90 -10.15
CA ASP A 58 10.14 -3.97 -9.01
C ASP A 58 9.05 -4.23 -7.97
N LEU A 59 7.82 -4.45 -8.42
CA LEU A 59 6.70 -4.80 -7.54
C LEU A 59 6.95 -6.10 -6.78
N LYS A 60 7.39 -7.17 -7.46
CA LYS A 60 7.67 -8.46 -6.82
C LYS A 60 8.76 -8.36 -5.76
N GLU A 61 9.84 -7.65 -6.07
CA GLU A 61 10.93 -7.41 -5.13
C GLU A 61 10.41 -6.64 -3.91
N LYS A 62 9.63 -5.58 -4.13
CA LYS A 62 9.04 -4.80 -3.04
C LYS A 62 8.13 -5.64 -2.16
N LEU A 63 7.19 -6.39 -2.73
CA LEU A 63 6.26 -7.24 -1.98
C LEU A 63 6.98 -8.35 -1.21
N SER A 64 8.06 -8.91 -1.76
CA SER A 64 8.88 -9.92 -1.06
C SER A 64 9.50 -9.38 0.24
N SER A 65 9.81 -8.08 0.30
CA SER A 65 10.34 -7.43 1.50
C SER A 65 9.32 -7.39 2.65
N PHE A 66 8.01 -7.39 2.34
CA PHE A 66 6.95 -7.46 3.35
C PHE A 66 6.70 -8.91 3.81
N LEU A 67 6.78 -9.87 2.90
CA LEU A 67 6.61 -11.29 3.22
C LEU A 67 7.74 -11.84 4.10
N SER A 68 8.98 -11.45 3.82
CA SER A 68 10.14 -11.86 4.64
C SER A 68 10.11 -11.28 6.06
N LYS A 69 9.59 -10.05 6.23
CA LYS A 69 9.35 -9.44 7.55
C LYS A 69 8.25 -10.16 8.34
N ARG A 70 7.28 -10.77 7.64
CA ARG A 70 6.17 -11.50 8.26
C ARG A 70 6.57 -12.84 8.86
N SER A 71 7.55 -13.54 8.27
CA SER A 71 8.01 -14.86 8.76
C SER A 71 8.76 -14.83 10.10
N LYS A 72 9.02 -13.64 10.66
CA LYS A 72 9.69 -13.44 11.96
C LYS A 72 8.76 -12.91 13.06
N ARG A 73 7.46 -12.76 12.80
CA ARG A 73 6.45 -12.37 13.79
C ARG A 73 5.62 -13.57 14.22
#